data_AF-A0A4Q6ACY4-F1
#
_entry.id   AF-A0A4Q6ACY4-F1
#
_cell.length_a   1.000
_cell.length_b   1.000
_cell.length_c   1.000
_cell.angle_alpha   90.00
_cell.angle_beta   90.00
_cell.angle_gamma   90.00
#
_symmetry.space_group_name_H-M   'P 1'
#
loop_
_entity.id
_entity.type
_entity.pdbx_description
1 polymer ?
#
loop_
_entity_poly.entity_id
_entity_poly.type
_entity_poly.pdbx_seq_one_letter_code
_entity_poly.pdbx_strand_id
1 'polypeptide(L)'
;LYFDVHRLGEFVNDITLTEPIIRNADMVSFDMGAIRSSDARANANATPNGFYGEDACRIARYAGMNDKLTSIGFYEFNPAYDSNSQTAMLLAQMVWYFLEGFYSRKQDFPLTPKSQYVIYRTSLKDGGGEMIFVKSKRSDRWWMQVPYPAGITKNERYHLVPCRYEDYNMAVNGEMTDLWWRTYQKLS
;
A
#
# COMPACT_ATOMS: atom_id res chain seq x y z
N LEU A 1 13.55 14.82 -3.57
CA LEU A 1 12.88 13.51 -3.76
C LEU A 1 11.37 13.72 -3.61
N TYR A 2 10.58 13.17 -4.53
CA TYR A 2 9.12 13.18 -4.44
C TYR A 2 8.64 11.96 -3.63
N PHE A 3 8.75 12.04 -2.31
CA PHE A 3 8.20 11.03 -1.41
C PHE A 3 6.70 11.19 -1.25
N ASP A 4 5.96 10.07 -1.21
CA ASP A 4 4.59 10.10 -0.70
C ASP A 4 4.65 10.17 0.82
N VAL A 5 3.84 11.05 1.38
CA VAL A 5 3.67 11.19 2.82
C VAL A 5 2.20 11.06 3.11
N HIS A 6 1.86 10.13 4.00
CA HIS A 6 0.52 9.93 4.50
C HIS A 6 0.52 10.18 6.00
N ARG A 7 -0.36 11.08 6.44
CA ARG A 7 -0.52 11.36 7.87
C ARG A 7 -1.36 10.26 8.51
N LEU A 8 -1.08 9.93 9.77
CA LEU A 8 -1.86 8.95 10.53
C LEU A 8 -3.38 9.19 10.42
N GLY A 9 -3.82 10.46 10.49
CA GLY A 9 -5.23 10.85 10.40
C GLY A 9 -5.94 10.45 9.10
N GLU A 10 -5.21 10.17 8.02
CA GLU A 10 -5.78 9.62 6.78
C GLU A 10 -6.24 8.18 6.96
N PHE A 11 -5.57 7.41 7.84
CA PHE A 11 -5.81 5.98 8.03
C PHE A 11 -6.65 5.65 9.26
N VAL A 12 -6.80 6.58 10.21
CA VAL A 12 -7.52 6.36 11.49
C VAL A 12 -8.94 5.83 11.26
N ASN A 13 -9.65 6.33 10.25
CA ASN A 13 -11.03 5.94 9.97
C ASN A 13 -11.14 4.73 9.04
N ASP A 14 -10.12 4.48 8.21
CA ASP A 14 -10.12 3.41 7.22
C ASP A 14 -8.69 2.93 6.95
N ILE A 15 -8.28 1.89 7.69
CA ILE A 15 -6.96 1.29 7.52
C ILE A 15 -6.79 0.59 6.15
N THR A 16 -7.88 0.30 5.44
CA THR A 16 -7.82 -0.36 4.12
C THR A 16 -7.15 0.53 3.07
N LEU A 17 -7.11 1.85 3.30
CA LEU A 17 -6.34 2.82 2.52
C LEU A 17 -4.84 2.49 2.45
N THR A 18 -4.31 1.74 3.41
CA THR A 18 -2.91 1.32 3.40
C THR A 18 -2.63 0.18 2.41
N GLU A 19 -3.64 -0.61 2.02
CA GLU A 19 -3.42 -1.80 1.18
C GLU A 19 -2.78 -1.47 -0.18
N PRO A 20 -3.27 -0.49 -0.96
CA PRO A 20 -2.68 -0.20 -2.27
C PRO A 20 -1.24 0.33 -2.14
N ILE A 21 -0.97 1.12 -1.09
CA ILE A 21 0.36 1.68 -0.79
C ILE A 21 1.33 0.53 -0.51
N ILE A 22 0.95 -0.38 0.39
CA ILE A 22 1.76 -1.54 0.79
C ILE A 22 1.94 -2.50 -0.39
N ARG A 23 0.90 -2.72 -1.20
CA ARG A 23 0.93 -3.58 -2.38
C ARG A 23 1.87 -3.07 -3.47
N ASN A 24 2.16 -1.77 -3.48
CA ASN A 24 3.13 -1.21 -4.41
C ASN A 24 4.58 -1.42 -3.95
N ALA A 25 4.80 -1.59 -2.64
CA ALA A 25 6.13 -1.64 -2.05
C ALA A 25 6.90 -2.92 -2.42
N ASP A 26 8.20 -2.79 -2.65
CA ASP A 26 9.12 -3.94 -2.83
C ASP A 26 9.81 -4.34 -1.52
N MET A 27 9.86 -3.42 -0.55
CA MET A 27 10.36 -3.61 0.82
C MET A 27 9.52 -2.79 1.80
N VAL A 28 9.26 -3.34 2.99
CA VAL A 28 8.57 -2.64 4.10
C VAL A 28 9.47 -2.59 5.33
N SER A 29 9.60 -1.41 5.92
CA SER A 29 10.21 -1.22 7.24
C SER A 29 9.14 -0.67 8.17
N PHE A 30 8.94 -1.33 9.30
CA PHE A 30 7.95 -0.94 10.30
C PHE A 30 8.64 -0.61 11.62
N ASP A 31 8.55 0.65 12.04
CA ASP A 31 9.04 1.11 13.34
C ASP A 31 7.94 0.88 14.40
N MET A 32 8.25 0.12 15.46
CA MET A 32 7.29 -0.18 16.54
C MET A 32 6.80 1.07 17.26
N GLY A 33 7.53 2.20 17.20
CA GLY A 33 7.10 3.50 17.73
C GLY A 33 5.94 4.14 16.96
N ALA A 34 5.57 3.61 15.79
CA ALA A 34 4.38 4.06 15.04
C ALA A 34 3.05 3.61 15.68
N ILE A 35 3.12 2.64 16.61
CA ILE A 35 1.97 2.12 17.35
C ILE A 35 1.81 2.95 18.62
N ARG A 36 0.57 3.24 19.01
CA ARG A 36 0.30 4.00 20.24
C ARG A 36 0.87 3.29 21.46
N SER A 37 1.43 4.07 22.38
CA SER A 37 2.09 3.54 23.60
C SER A 37 1.18 2.71 24.52
N SER A 38 -0.15 2.83 24.42
CA SER A 38 -1.07 1.95 25.18
C SER A 38 -1.04 0.50 24.72
N ASP A 39 -0.65 0.25 23.47
CA ASP A 39 -0.63 -1.06 22.83
C ASP A 39 0.81 -1.57 22.62
N ALA A 40 1.77 -0.65 22.40
CA ALA A 40 3.18 -0.95 22.21
C ALA A 40 4.06 0.12 22.87
N ARG A 41 4.63 -0.19 24.04
CA ARG A 41 5.42 0.77 24.82
C ARG A 41 6.92 0.50 24.84
N ALA A 42 7.36 -0.60 24.23
CA ALA A 42 8.76 -1.04 24.20
C ALA A 42 9.63 -0.19 23.24
N ASN A 43 9.55 1.14 23.36
CA ASN A 43 10.33 2.12 22.60
C ASN A 43 10.49 3.38 23.46
N ALA A 44 11.71 3.94 23.56
CA ALA A 44 11.99 5.13 24.37
C ALA A 44 11.23 6.39 23.89
N ASN A 45 10.90 6.45 22.60
CA ASN A 45 10.20 7.54 21.95
C ASN A 45 8.70 7.24 21.77
N ALA A 46 8.14 6.24 22.48
CA ALA A 46 6.74 5.88 22.35
C ALA A 46 5.82 7.07 22.67
N THR A 47 4.85 7.33 21.80
CA THR A 47 3.93 8.47 21.94
C THR A 47 2.51 7.98 22.26
N PRO A 48 1.63 8.83 22.82
CA PRO A 48 0.26 8.40 23.16
C PRO A 48 -0.60 8.07 21.94
N ASN A 49 -0.28 8.61 20.76
CA ASN A 49 -1.07 8.47 19.54
C ASN A 49 -0.26 7.73 18.47
N GLY A 50 -0.91 6.82 17.76
CA GLY A 50 -0.31 5.98 16.75
C GLY A 50 -1.36 5.03 16.18
N PHE A 51 -0.93 4.07 15.38
CA PHE A 51 -1.79 2.96 14.99
C PHE A 51 -2.25 2.18 16.21
N TYR A 52 -3.47 1.65 16.16
CA TYR A 52 -3.90 0.61 17.09
C TYR A 52 -3.13 -0.67 16.82
N GLY A 53 -2.97 -1.53 17.83
CA GLY A 53 -2.28 -2.82 17.63
C GLY A 53 -2.95 -3.69 16.54
N GLU A 54 -4.28 -3.63 16.43
CA GLU A 54 -5.00 -4.33 15.36
C GLU A 54 -4.71 -3.78 13.96
N ASP A 55 -4.51 -2.46 13.82
CA ASP A 55 -4.14 -1.84 12.55
C ASP A 55 -2.73 -2.25 12.14
N ALA A 56 -1.80 -2.31 13.09
CA ALA A 56 -0.44 -2.80 12.84
C ALA A 56 -0.44 -4.25 12.35
N CYS A 57 -1.28 -5.11 12.93
CA CYS A 57 -1.51 -6.47 12.47
C CYS A 57 -2.12 -6.52 11.05
N ARG A 58 -3.09 -5.64 10.73
CA ARG A 58 -3.67 -5.53 9.38
C ARG A 58 -2.65 -5.08 8.35
N ILE A 59 -1.83 -4.08 8.68
CA ILE A 59 -0.71 -3.61 7.84
C ILE A 59 0.28 -4.75 7.57
N ALA A 60 0.68 -5.48 8.62
CA ALA A 60 1.59 -6.62 8.49
C ALA A 60 0.98 -7.71 7.59
N ARG A 61 -0.32 -7.97 7.72
CA ARG A 61 -1.06 -8.89 6.85
C ARG A 61 -1.08 -8.43 5.39
N TYR A 62 -1.34 -7.16 5.12
CA TYR A 62 -1.30 -6.61 3.75
C TYR A 62 0.10 -6.72 3.14
N ALA A 63 1.14 -6.50 3.93
CA ALA A 63 2.52 -6.71 3.49
C ALA A 63 2.77 -8.19 3.15
N GLY A 64 2.27 -9.12 3.96
CA GLY A 64 2.29 -10.55 3.65
C GLY A 64 1.62 -10.86 2.32
N MET A 65 0.43 -10.31 2.07
CA MET A 65 -0.36 -10.52 0.86
C MET A 65 0.18 -9.84 -0.41
N ASN A 66 1.22 -9.02 -0.30
CA ASN A 66 1.81 -8.34 -1.44
C ASN A 66 2.73 -9.31 -2.22
N ASP A 67 2.33 -9.67 -3.44
CA ASP A 67 3.06 -10.57 -4.32
C ASP A 67 4.46 -10.03 -4.72
N LYS A 68 4.66 -8.71 -4.73
CA LYS A 68 5.94 -8.05 -5.08
C LYS A 68 6.92 -7.98 -3.91
N LEU A 69 6.43 -8.07 -2.68
CA LEU A 69 7.24 -7.78 -1.50
C LEU A 69 8.35 -8.82 -1.32
N THR A 70 9.59 -8.34 -1.29
CA THR A 70 10.80 -9.16 -1.14
C THR A 70 11.25 -9.29 0.31
N SER A 71 10.98 -8.27 1.13
CA SER A 71 11.37 -8.25 2.54
C SER A 71 10.48 -7.33 3.38
N ILE A 72 10.35 -7.69 4.66
CA ILE A 72 9.78 -6.84 5.70
C ILE A 72 10.71 -6.87 6.92
N GLY A 73 10.84 -5.74 7.59
CA GLY A 73 11.53 -5.64 8.88
C GLY A 73 10.68 -4.91 9.92
N PHE A 74 10.77 -5.37 11.17
CA PHE A 74 10.18 -4.72 12.34
C PHE A 74 11.31 -4.22 13.23
N TYR A 75 11.32 -2.93 13.54
CA TYR A 75 12.45 -2.23 14.16
C TYR A 75 12.04 -1.42 15.38
N GLU A 76 13.04 -0.94 16.12
CA GLU A 76 12.87 -0.11 17.32
C GLU A 76 12.05 -0.77 18.44
N PHE A 77 12.04 -2.11 18.47
CA PHE A 77 11.62 -2.86 19.66
C PHE A 77 12.77 -2.92 20.67
N ASN A 78 12.51 -2.44 21.88
CA ASN A 78 13.46 -2.43 22.97
C ASN A 78 12.88 -3.14 24.22
N PRO A 79 13.32 -4.39 24.51
CA PRO A 79 12.84 -5.17 25.64
C PRO A 79 12.98 -4.48 26.99
N ALA A 80 13.95 -3.57 27.17
CA ALA A 80 14.16 -2.86 28.43
C ALA A 80 13.00 -1.91 28.78
N TYR A 81 12.22 -1.49 27.78
CA TYR A 81 11.03 -0.65 27.95
C TYR A 81 9.73 -1.45 27.85
N ASP A 82 9.78 -2.78 27.65
CA ASP A 82 8.57 -3.58 27.50
C ASP A 82 7.99 -3.96 28.87
N SER A 83 6.72 -3.63 29.08
CA SER A 83 6.01 -3.99 30.31
C SER A 83 5.09 -5.16 30.04
N ASN A 84 5.18 -6.20 30.89
CA ASN A 84 4.36 -7.42 30.76
C ASN A 84 4.46 -8.09 29.38
N SER A 85 5.61 -7.93 28.69
CA SER A 85 5.85 -8.43 27.33
C SER A 85 4.77 -8.02 26.31
N GLN A 86 4.05 -6.91 26.56
CA GLN A 86 2.91 -6.50 25.74
C GLN A 86 3.33 -6.24 24.30
N THR A 87 4.43 -5.52 24.12
CA THR A 87 4.91 -5.15 22.78
C THR A 87 5.50 -6.36 22.07
N ALA A 88 6.21 -7.23 22.81
CA ALA A 88 6.69 -8.50 22.28
C ALA A 88 5.55 -9.41 21.78
N MET A 89 4.45 -9.51 22.55
CA MET A 89 3.27 -10.28 22.14
C MET A 89 2.60 -9.69 20.90
N LEU A 90 2.47 -8.36 20.82
CA LEU A 90 1.93 -7.69 19.63
C LEU A 90 2.83 -7.91 18.41
N LEU A 91 4.14 -7.75 18.56
CA LEU A 91 5.10 -8.01 17.48
C LEU A 91 5.01 -9.46 16.99
N ALA A 92 4.87 -10.44 17.89
CA ALA A 92 4.66 -11.84 17.51
C ALA A 92 3.36 -12.02 16.69
N GLN A 93 2.28 -11.33 17.04
CA GLN A 93 1.04 -11.34 16.25
C GLN A 93 1.23 -10.70 14.87
N MET A 94 1.93 -9.57 14.79
CA MET A 94 2.24 -8.92 13.50
C MET A 94 3.03 -9.85 12.58
N VAL A 95 4.03 -10.55 13.11
CA VAL A 95 4.79 -11.57 12.37
C VAL A 95 3.88 -12.71 11.92
N TRP A 96 3.00 -13.20 12.81
CA TRP A 96 2.03 -14.24 12.46
C TRP A 96 1.09 -13.80 11.31
N TYR A 97 0.53 -12.60 11.40
CA TYR A 97 -0.35 -12.05 10.36
C TYR A 97 0.38 -11.80 9.05
N PHE A 98 1.65 -11.41 9.09
CA PHE A 98 2.49 -11.36 7.90
C PHE A 98 2.62 -12.73 7.24
N LEU A 99 2.94 -13.78 8.03
CA LEU A 99 3.06 -15.15 7.51
C LEU A 99 1.72 -15.66 6.95
N GLU A 100 0.61 -15.45 7.65
CA GLU A 100 -0.72 -15.79 7.12
C GLU A 100 -1.01 -15.04 5.82
N GLY A 101 -0.72 -13.75 5.77
CA GLY A 101 -0.86 -12.93 4.57
C GLY A 101 -0.02 -13.47 3.40
N PHE A 102 1.20 -13.94 3.68
CA PHE A 102 2.09 -14.55 2.69
C PHE A 102 1.47 -15.81 2.07
N TYR A 103 0.91 -16.71 2.88
CA TYR A 103 0.21 -17.89 2.37
C TYR A 103 -1.13 -17.55 1.69
N SER A 104 -1.70 -16.38 2.00
CA SER A 104 -2.93 -15.84 1.39
C SER A 104 -2.70 -15.06 0.09
N ARG A 105 -1.45 -14.99 -0.42
CA ARG A 105 -1.09 -14.32 -1.68
C ARG A 105 -1.94 -14.81 -2.85
N LYS A 106 -2.43 -13.86 -3.63
CA LYS A 106 -3.33 -14.14 -4.76
C LYS A 106 -2.59 -14.33 -6.07
N GLN A 107 -1.30 -14.02 -6.13
CA GLN A 107 -0.51 -14.10 -7.36
C GLN A 107 -1.16 -13.28 -8.49
N ASP A 108 -1.66 -12.10 -8.14
CA ASP A 108 -2.22 -11.16 -9.13
C ASP A 108 -1.12 -10.39 -9.87
N PHE A 109 0.13 -10.50 -9.42
CA PHE A 109 1.27 -9.87 -10.07
C PHE A 109 2.32 -10.92 -10.48
N PRO A 110 2.84 -10.86 -11.73
CA PRO A 110 2.47 -9.95 -12.82
C PRO A 110 1.05 -10.22 -13.35
N LEU A 111 0.45 -9.24 -14.05
CA LEU A 111 -0.93 -9.32 -14.58
C LEU A 111 -1.07 -10.33 -15.73
N THR A 112 -0.83 -11.61 -15.44
CA THR A 112 -0.80 -12.72 -16.39
C THR A 112 -1.54 -13.93 -15.83
N PRO A 113 -2.40 -14.60 -16.63
CA PRO A 113 -2.75 -14.29 -18.02
C PRO A 113 -3.75 -13.13 -18.12
N LYS A 114 -3.72 -12.38 -19.24
CA LYS A 114 -4.61 -11.22 -19.49
C LYS A 114 -6.11 -11.55 -19.39
N SER A 115 -6.50 -12.82 -19.60
CA SER A 115 -7.89 -13.28 -19.47
C SER A 115 -8.46 -13.15 -18.06
N GLN A 116 -7.60 -13.07 -17.03
CA GLN A 116 -8.01 -12.90 -15.63
C GLN A 116 -8.27 -11.43 -15.25
N TYR A 117 -8.14 -10.50 -16.20
CA TYR A 117 -8.28 -9.07 -15.93
C TYR A 117 -9.33 -8.41 -16.83
N VAL A 118 -9.92 -7.32 -16.35
CA VAL A 118 -10.83 -6.45 -17.11
C VAL A 118 -10.17 -5.09 -17.24
N ILE A 119 -10.18 -4.53 -18.45
CA ILE A 119 -9.62 -3.20 -18.74
C ILE A 119 -10.77 -2.21 -18.87
N TYR A 120 -10.69 -1.14 -18.09
CA TYR A 120 -11.61 0.00 -18.15
C TYR A 120 -10.86 1.21 -18.71
N ARG A 121 -11.52 1.94 -19.62
CA ARG A 121 -11.01 3.19 -20.20
C ARG A 121 -11.97 4.31 -19.84
N THR A 122 -11.44 5.45 -19.42
CA THR A 122 -12.22 6.65 -19.15
C THR A 122 -11.52 7.86 -19.74
N SER A 123 -12.30 8.80 -20.25
CA SER A 123 -11.80 10.03 -20.87
C SER A 123 -11.91 11.18 -19.87
N LEU A 124 -10.86 12.00 -19.79
CA LEU A 124 -10.86 13.18 -18.93
C LEU A 124 -11.62 14.35 -19.58
N LYS A 125 -12.32 15.15 -18.77
CA LYS A 125 -13.16 16.26 -19.24
C LYS A 125 -12.37 17.43 -19.82
N ASP A 126 -11.13 17.59 -19.41
CA ASP A 126 -10.25 18.72 -19.74
C ASP A 126 -9.36 18.48 -20.98
N GLY A 127 -9.53 17.34 -21.66
CA GLY A 127 -8.71 16.98 -22.82
C GLY A 127 -7.34 16.37 -22.44
N GLY A 128 -7.11 16.05 -21.16
CA GLY A 128 -5.89 15.42 -20.65
C GLY A 128 -5.61 13.98 -21.12
N GLY A 129 -6.42 13.44 -22.05
CA GLY A 129 -6.28 12.09 -22.61
C GLY A 129 -7.19 11.04 -21.95
N GLU A 130 -6.86 9.77 -22.17
CA GLU A 130 -7.56 8.62 -21.59
C GLU A 130 -6.80 8.06 -20.38
N MET A 131 -7.52 7.71 -19.32
CA MET A 131 -7.01 6.92 -18.20
C MET A 131 -7.42 5.45 -18.37
N ILE A 132 -6.48 4.55 -18.12
CA ILE A 132 -6.67 3.10 -18.25
C ILE A 132 -6.55 2.46 -16.88
N PHE A 133 -7.60 1.74 -16.48
CA PHE A 133 -7.65 0.96 -15.25
C PHE A 133 -7.72 -0.54 -15.58
N VAL A 134 -7.13 -1.35 -14.71
CA VAL A 134 -7.13 -2.81 -14.80
C VAL A 134 -7.66 -3.38 -13.49
N LYS A 135 -8.63 -4.29 -13.60
CA LYS A 135 -9.26 -4.96 -12.46
C LYS A 135 -8.98 -6.46 -12.51
N SER A 136 -8.53 -7.06 -11.40
CA SER A 136 -8.44 -8.52 -11.27
C SER A 136 -9.84 -9.13 -11.09
N LYS A 137 -10.19 -10.13 -11.92
CA LYS A 137 -11.43 -10.90 -11.75
C LYS A 137 -11.39 -11.81 -10.53
N ARG A 138 -10.19 -12.10 -9.99
CA ARG A 138 -9.96 -13.04 -8.89
C ARG A 138 -9.98 -12.35 -7.54
N SER A 139 -9.31 -11.21 -7.41
CA SER A 139 -9.12 -10.52 -6.13
C SER A 139 -9.89 -9.22 -5.99
N ASP A 140 -10.57 -8.78 -7.05
CA ASP A 140 -11.26 -7.49 -7.11
C ASP A 140 -10.33 -6.27 -6.97
N ARG A 141 -9.01 -6.48 -6.96
CA ARG A 141 -8.00 -5.43 -6.86
C ARG A 141 -7.89 -4.62 -8.15
N TRP A 142 -7.52 -3.36 -7.99
CA TRP A 142 -7.39 -2.40 -9.09
C TRP A 142 -5.96 -1.90 -9.26
N TRP A 143 -5.62 -1.63 -10.52
CA TRP A 143 -4.42 -0.94 -10.96
C TRP A 143 -4.78 0.14 -11.97
N MET A 144 -3.96 1.18 -12.02
CA MET A 144 -4.06 2.29 -12.97
C MET A 144 -2.77 2.36 -13.79
N GLN A 145 -2.88 2.62 -15.09
CA GLN A 145 -1.72 2.83 -15.96
C GLN A 145 -1.32 4.30 -15.95
N VAL A 146 -0.06 4.55 -15.62
CA VAL A 146 0.56 5.88 -15.70
C VAL A 146 1.64 5.82 -16.78
N PRO A 147 1.55 6.59 -17.87
CA PRO A 147 2.52 6.53 -18.96
C PRO A 147 3.88 7.06 -18.50
N TYR A 148 4.97 6.48 -19.02
CA TYR A 148 6.29 7.06 -18.85
C TYR A 148 6.42 8.34 -19.70
N PRO A 149 7.04 9.41 -19.18
CA PRO A 149 7.41 10.57 -19.98
C PRO A 149 8.32 10.19 -21.15
N ALA A 150 8.19 10.91 -22.26
CA ALA A 150 8.93 10.61 -23.48
C ALA A 150 10.45 10.65 -23.24
N GLY A 151 11.14 9.56 -23.60
CA GLY A 151 12.61 9.48 -23.57
C GLY A 151 13.23 8.68 -22.41
N ILE A 152 12.43 8.23 -21.43
CA ILE A 152 12.95 7.58 -20.21
C ILE A 152 13.08 6.05 -20.38
N THR A 153 12.13 5.40 -21.06
CA THR A 153 12.10 3.93 -21.20
C THR A 153 11.93 3.52 -22.67
N LYS A 154 12.77 2.59 -23.15
CA LYS A 154 12.64 2.00 -24.50
C LYS A 154 11.66 0.82 -24.57
N ASN A 155 11.39 0.17 -23.43
CA ASN A 155 10.69 -1.12 -23.39
C ASN A 155 9.31 -1.06 -22.70
N GLU A 156 9.16 -0.28 -21.63
CA GLU A 156 7.89 -0.18 -20.88
C GLU A 156 7.18 1.13 -21.20
N ARG A 157 5.93 1.04 -21.65
CA ARG A 157 5.13 2.20 -22.06
C ARG A 157 4.38 2.85 -20.90
N TYR A 158 4.18 2.13 -19.81
CA TYR A 158 3.43 2.58 -18.65
C TYR A 158 3.89 1.86 -17.38
N HIS A 159 3.73 2.54 -16.25
CA HIS A 159 3.85 2.00 -14.91
C HIS A 159 2.46 1.62 -14.38
N LEU A 160 2.34 0.48 -13.71
CA LEU A 160 1.08 0.01 -13.10
C LEU A 160 1.05 0.37 -11.63
N VAL A 161 0.12 1.23 -11.24
CA VAL A 161 -0.03 1.71 -9.86
C VAL A 161 -1.24 1.04 -9.22
N PRO A 162 -1.07 0.32 -8.09
CA PRO A 162 -2.19 -0.09 -7.25
C PRO A 162 -3.10 1.09 -6.91
N CYS A 163 -4.40 0.96 -7.18
CA CYS A 163 -5.39 1.98 -6.85
C CYS A 163 -6.65 1.32 -6.27
N ARG A 164 -7.61 2.15 -5.87
CA ARG A 164 -8.92 1.70 -5.39
C ARG A 164 -10.00 1.88 -6.47
N TYR A 165 -11.17 1.32 -6.20
CA TYR A 165 -12.34 1.53 -7.07
C TYR A 165 -12.80 2.99 -7.05
N GLU A 166 -12.61 3.69 -5.93
CA GLU A 166 -12.94 5.11 -5.79
C GLU A 166 -12.14 5.98 -6.77
N ASP A 167 -10.87 5.66 -7.01
CA ASP A 167 -10.03 6.35 -8.01
C ASP A 167 -10.61 6.21 -9.42
N TYR A 168 -11.13 5.03 -9.75
CA TYR A 168 -11.82 4.80 -11.01
C TYR A 168 -13.11 5.63 -11.10
N ASN A 169 -13.91 5.68 -10.04
CA ASN A 169 -15.16 6.47 -10.03
C ASN A 169 -14.90 7.97 -10.19
N MET A 170 -13.85 8.51 -9.56
CA MET A 170 -13.42 9.90 -9.78
C MET A 170 -13.08 10.15 -11.26
N ALA A 171 -12.30 9.24 -11.86
CA ALA A 171 -11.92 9.33 -13.25
C ALA A 171 -13.11 9.18 -14.23
N VAL A 172 -14.13 8.38 -13.88
CA VAL A 172 -15.39 8.30 -14.63
C VAL A 172 -16.18 9.61 -14.56
N ASN A 173 -16.11 10.32 -13.43
CA ASN A 173 -16.69 11.65 -13.29
C ASN A 173 -15.86 12.74 -14.00
N GLY A 174 -14.76 12.36 -14.67
CA GLY A 174 -13.90 13.23 -15.45
C GLY A 174 -12.86 13.98 -14.63
N GLU A 175 -12.62 13.56 -13.38
CA GLU A 175 -11.61 14.13 -12.49
C GLU A 175 -10.35 13.27 -12.52
N MET A 176 -9.18 13.89 -12.70
CA MET A 176 -7.90 13.19 -12.59
C MET A 176 -7.56 12.96 -11.11
N THR A 177 -7.08 11.77 -10.78
CA THR A 177 -6.73 11.42 -9.39
C THR A 177 -5.36 11.96 -8.98
N ASP A 178 -5.26 12.39 -7.73
CA ASP A 178 -4.00 12.78 -7.08
C ASP A 178 -2.91 11.71 -7.22
N LEU A 179 -3.30 10.44 -7.10
CA LEU A 179 -2.40 9.28 -7.24
C LEU A 179 -1.76 9.24 -8.63
N TRP A 180 -2.54 9.52 -9.68
CA TRP A 180 -2.01 9.54 -11.05
C TRP A 180 -1.00 10.66 -11.21
N TRP A 181 -1.35 11.87 -10.77
CA TRP A 181 -0.51 13.05 -10.88
C TRP A 181 0.81 12.91 -10.14
N ARG A 182 0.76 12.47 -8.87
CA ARG A 182 1.96 12.22 -8.04
C ARG A 182 2.85 11.15 -8.66
N THR A 183 2.26 10.09 -9.21
CA THR A 183 3.04 9.04 -9.90
C THR A 183 3.72 9.61 -11.14
N TYR A 184 3.00 10.33 -11.98
CA TYR A 184 3.56 10.88 -13.21
C TYR A 184 4.75 11.82 -12.93
N GLN A 185 4.63 12.68 -11.91
CA GLN A 185 5.72 13.54 -11.46
C GLN A 185 6.96 12.78 -10.98
N LYS A 186 6.79 11.60 -10.36
CA LYS A 186 7.91 10.75 -9.91
C LYS A 186 8.62 10.05 -11.05
N LEU A 187 7.88 9.77 -12.13
CA LEU A 187 8.41 9.12 -13.33
C LEU A 187 9.07 10.11 -14.29
N SER A 188 8.90 11.42 -14.08
CA SER A 188 9.48 12.51 -14.87
C SER A 188 10.82 12.95 -14.33
#